data_AF-A0A7J3XZH2-F1
#
_entry.id   AF-A0A7J3XZH2-F1
#
_cell.length_a   1.000
_cell.length_b   1.000
_cell.length_c   1.000
_cell.angle_alpha   90.00
_cell.angle_beta   90.00
_cell.angle_gamma   90.00
#
_symmetry.space_group_name_H-M   'P 1'
#
loop_
_entity.id
_entity.type
_entity.pdbx_description
1 polymer ?
#
loop_
_entity_poly.entity_id
_entity_poly.type
_entity_poly.pdbx_seq_one_letter_code
_entity_poly.pdbx_strand_id
1 'polypeptide(L)'
;MTIQLVKPWRGTLPGEDIDRIFTALSHGIRREIIRVLAEKPPKTFSELMNELHITDTGTMVFHLRKLSGLVEKNERGEYVLTDLGRRAYQLLRQLETGGGGVPDVVSGKGGGVGRVGEAGGREGARAVQGTVVISDRLRLHLDRDFLESVKASGKKLLVRDVIDLTISDDVDPALFGETVEEISDVISLKAPRRLRSLVELKSRDVLSISYLEEASGKP
;
A
#
# COMPACT_ATOMS: atom_id res chain seq x y z
N MET A 1 7.12 36.09 -1.53
CA MET A 1 6.23 34.94 -1.81
C MET A 1 5.93 34.30 -0.46
N THR A 2 4.79 34.65 0.12
CA THR A 2 4.47 34.33 1.51
C THR A 2 4.03 32.88 1.60
N ILE A 3 4.86 32.03 2.23
CA ILE A 3 4.47 30.68 2.63
C ILE A 3 3.31 30.84 3.61
N GLN A 4 2.08 30.55 3.17
CA GLN A 4 0.95 30.50 4.10
C GLN A 4 1.18 29.30 5.03
N LEU A 5 1.49 29.62 6.28
CA LEU A 5 1.55 28.67 7.38
C LEU A 5 0.15 28.05 7.52
N VAL A 6 -0.02 26.83 7.02
CA VAL A 6 -1.28 26.09 7.14
C VAL A 6 -1.59 25.89 8.62
N LYS A 7 -2.72 26.44 9.08
CA LYS A 7 -3.15 26.31 10.48
C LYS A 7 -3.30 24.83 10.85
N PRO A 8 -2.82 24.40 12.03
CA PRO A 8 -3.05 23.05 12.51
C PRO A 8 -4.54 22.80 12.64
N TRP A 9 -4.95 21.63 12.20
CA TRP A 9 -6.35 21.22 12.15
C TRP A 9 -7.00 21.17 13.54
N ARG A 10 -8.23 21.69 13.63
CA ARG A 10 -9.12 21.60 14.79
C ARG A 10 -10.44 20.97 14.31
N GLY A 11 -10.61 19.65 14.46
CA GLY A 11 -11.78 18.89 14.01
C GLY A 11 -11.66 17.41 14.41
N THR A 12 -12.63 16.56 14.03
CA THR A 12 -12.46 15.09 13.92
C THR A 12 -12.78 14.73 12.48
N LEU A 13 -11.97 13.90 11.80
CA LEU A 13 -12.26 13.49 10.43
C LEU A 13 -13.27 12.33 10.50
N PRO A 14 -14.24 12.25 9.58
CA PRO A 14 -15.04 11.04 9.42
C PRO A 14 -14.12 9.82 9.22
N GLY A 15 -14.52 8.65 9.73
CA GLY A 15 -13.72 7.42 9.60
C GLY A 15 -13.39 7.08 8.14
N GLU A 16 -14.34 7.27 7.23
CA GLU A 16 -14.13 7.05 5.80
C GLU A 16 -13.05 7.96 5.19
N ASP A 17 -12.96 9.21 5.64
CA ASP A 17 -11.93 10.15 5.18
C ASP A 17 -10.54 9.75 5.69
N ILE A 18 -10.47 9.19 6.91
CA ILE A 18 -9.24 8.62 7.46
C ILE A 18 -8.80 7.43 6.61
N ASP A 19 -9.72 6.52 6.28
CA ASP A 19 -9.42 5.34 5.45
C ASP A 19 -8.93 5.73 4.06
N ARG A 20 -9.54 6.75 3.44
CA ARG A 20 -9.09 7.29 2.15
C ARG A 20 -7.69 7.88 2.22
N ILE A 21 -7.38 8.64 3.27
CA ILE A 21 -6.03 9.19 3.49
C ILE A 21 -5.02 8.05 3.64
N PHE A 22 -5.27 7.08 4.51
CA PHE A 22 -4.32 5.98 4.71
C PHE A 22 -4.14 5.12 3.47
N THR A 23 -5.21 4.85 2.73
CA THR A 23 -5.14 4.17 1.43
C THR A 23 -4.30 4.98 0.44
N ALA A 24 -4.51 6.29 0.36
CA ALA A 24 -3.72 7.13 -0.52
C ALA A 24 -2.23 7.14 -0.14
N LEU A 25 -1.91 7.24 1.14
CA LEU A 25 -0.53 7.34 1.63
C LEU A 25 0.21 6.00 1.69
N SER A 26 -0.47 4.85 1.55
CA SER A 26 0.20 3.54 1.61
C SER A 26 1.16 3.28 0.44
N HIS A 27 0.95 3.90 -0.72
CA HIS A 27 1.74 3.64 -1.94
C HIS A 27 2.64 4.80 -2.36
N GLY A 28 3.89 4.50 -2.75
CA GLY A 28 4.90 5.49 -3.21
C GLY A 28 4.41 6.45 -4.29
N ILE A 29 3.95 5.93 -5.44
CA ILE A 29 3.40 6.74 -6.54
C ILE A 29 2.27 7.67 -6.08
N ARG A 30 1.35 7.21 -5.22
CA ARG A 30 0.25 8.04 -4.73
C ARG A 30 0.74 9.18 -3.84
N ARG A 31 1.74 8.92 -2.98
CA ARG A 31 2.43 9.96 -2.20
C ARG A 31 3.09 10.99 -3.13
N GLU A 32 3.74 10.55 -4.19
CA GLU A 32 4.36 11.45 -5.18
C GLU A 32 3.32 12.29 -5.95
N ILE A 33 2.20 11.70 -6.37
CA ILE A 33 1.09 12.47 -6.99
C ILE A 33 0.63 13.57 -6.03
N ILE A 34 0.38 13.23 -4.76
CA ILE A 34 -0.06 14.19 -3.75
C ILE A 34 0.99 15.31 -3.56
N ARG A 35 2.28 14.94 -3.47
CA ARG A 35 3.37 15.91 -3.30
C ARG A 35 3.47 16.86 -4.49
N VAL A 36 3.50 16.32 -5.71
CA VAL A 36 3.56 17.11 -6.94
C VAL A 36 2.40 18.10 -7.01
N LEU A 37 1.17 17.66 -6.74
CA LEU A 37 -0.01 18.51 -6.82
C LEU A 37 -0.15 19.50 -5.64
N ALA A 38 0.56 19.29 -4.54
CA ALA A 38 0.64 20.24 -3.42
C ALA A 38 1.69 21.33 -3.65
N GLU A 39 2.83 20.98 -4.27
CA GLU A 39 4.03 21.82 -4.34
C GLU A 39 4.21 22.52 -5.69
N LYS A 40 3.56 22.03 -6.75
CA LYS A 40 3.67 22.55 -8.11
C LYS A 40 2.31 23.03 -8.63
N PRO A 41 2.28 23.86 -9.69
CA PRO A 41 1.03 24.24 -10.33
C PRO A 41 0.20 23.02 -10.77
N PRO A 42 -1.13 23.18 -10.94
CA PRO A 42 -2.00 22.14 -11.49
C PRO A 42 -1.44 21.55 -12.78
N LYS A 43 -1.66 20.25 -13.00
CA LYS A 43 -1.10 19.52 -14.14
C LYS A 43 -2.19 18.78 -14.90
N THR A 44 -2.14 18.83 -16.23
CA THR A 44 -2.89 17.90 -17.08
C THR A 44 -2.43 16.45 -16.85
N PHE A 45 -3.18 15.48 -17.38
CA PHE A 45 -2.81 14.06 -17.27
C PHE A 45 -1.41 13.77 -17.81
N SER A 46 -1.09 14.26 -19.00
CA SER A 46 0.20 14.02 -19.65
C SER A 46 1.35 14.70 -18.93
N GLU A 47 1.15 15.92 -18.42
CA GLU A 47 2.16 16.62 -17.62
C GLU A 47 2.46 15.91 -16.31
N LEU A 48 1.42 15.37 -15.66
CA LEU A 48 1.58 14.63 -14.42
C LEU A 48 2.28 13.28 -14.64
N MET A 49 1.97 12.55 -15.72
CA MET A 49 2.72 11.34 -16.12
C MET A 49 4.19 11.64 -16.37
N ASN A 50 4.48 12.71 -17.13
CA ASN A 50 5.85 13.12 -17.43
C ASN A 50 6.63 13.49 -16.17
N GLU A 51 6.02 14.27 -15.25
CA GLU A 51 6.64 14.65 -13.98
C GLU A 51 6.99 13.44 -13.10
N LEU A 52 6.13 12.43 -13.11
CA LEU A 52 6.28 11.22 -12.28
C LEU A 52 7.07 10.11 -12.99
N HIS A 53 7.51 10.33 -14.24
CA HIS A 53 8.16 9.33 -15.08
C HIS A 53 7.34 8.03 -15.24
N ILE A 54 6.01 8.15 -15.26
CA ILE A 54 5.09 7.03 -15.48
C ILE A 54 4.78 6.95 -16.97
N THR A 55 5.19 5.86 -17.61
CA THR A 55 4.99 5.64 -19.05
C THR A 55 3.71 4.86 -19.35
N ASP A 56 3.22 4.07 -18.40
CA ASP A 56 2.01 3.28 -18.57
C ASP A 56 0.76 4.06 -18.12
N THR A 57 -0.11 4.35 -19.09
CA THR A 57 -1.38 5.06 -18.86
C THR A 57 -2.28 4.30 -17.90
N GLY A 58 -2.31 2.95 -17.96
CA GLY A 58 -3.15 2.12 -17.10
C GLY A 58 -2.79 2.27 -15.62
N THR A 59 -1.50 2.26 -15.33
CA THR A 59 -0.90 2.50 -14.01
C THR A 59 -1.29 3.88 -13.48
N MET A 60 -1.13 4.93 -14.29
CA MET A 60 -1.51 6.28 -13.87
C MET A 60 -3.01 6.38 -13.57
N VAL A 61 -3.87 5.83 -14.44
CA VAL A 61 -5.33 5.81 -14.24
C VAL A 61 -5.70 5.05 -12.98
N PHE A 62 -5.05 3.91 -12.70
CA PHE A 62 -5.27 3.14 -11.48
C PHE A 62 -4.98 3.98 -10.23
N HIS A 63 -3.81 4.62 -10.15
CA HIS A 63 -3.46 5.45 -9.01
C HIS A 63 -4.39 6.65 -8.83
N LEU A 64 -4.77 7.33 -9.92
CA LEU A 64 -5.71 8.45 -9.85
C LEU A 64 -7.10 8.01 -9.38
N ARG A 65 -7.59 6.83 -9.78
CA ARG A 65 -8.85 6.28 -9.28
C ARG A 65 -8.80 6.01 -7.77
N LYS A 66 -7.66 5.52 -7.27
CA LYS A 66 -7.42 5.32 -5.83
C LYS A 66 -7.29 6.62 -5.04
N LEU A 67 -6.99 7.72 -5.73
CA LEU A 67 -6.92 9.06 -5.16
C LEU A 67 -8.25 9.84 -5.29
N SER A 68 -9.32 9.21 -5.75
CA SER A 68 -10.64 9.84 -5.82
C SER A 68 -11.06 10.40 -4.46
N GLY A 69 -11.53 11.66 -4.44
CA GLY A 69 -11.85 12.41 -3.23
C GLY A 69 -10.67 13.16 -2.61
N LEU A 70 -9.42 12.77 -2.92
CA LEU A 70 -8.21 13.53 -2.57
C LEU A 70 -7.68 14.37 -3.74
N VAL A 71 -7.85 13.85 -4.95
CA VAL A 71 -7.46 14.49 -6.21
C VAL A 71 -8.69 14.63 -7.08
N GLU A 72 -8.85 15.79 -7.71
CA GLU A 72 -9.93 16.08 -8.67
C GLU A 72 -9.40 16.84 -9.88
N LYS A 73 -10.24 17.03 -10.90
CA LYS A 73 -9.94 17.90 -12.03
C LYS A 73 -10.62 19.26 -11.84
N ASN A 74 -9.88 20.33 -12.07
CA ASN A 74 -10.44 21.68 -12.13
C ASN A 74 -11.19 21.91 -13.47
N GLU A 75 -11.74 23.11 -13.64
CA GLU A 75 -12.48 23.52 -14.85
C GLU A 75 -11.64 23.48 -16.13
N ARG A 76 -10.31 23.52 -16.02
CA ARG A 76 -9.36 23.42 -17.13
C ARG A 76 -8.97 21.98 -17.46
N GLY A 77 -9.50 21.00 -16.72
CA GLY A 77 -9.15 19.58 -16.87
C GLY A 77 -7.81 19.20 -16.25
N GLU A 78 -7.23 20.07 -15.43
CA GLU A 78 -5.96 19.84 -14.72
C GLU A 78 -6.24 19.22 -13.35
N TYR A 79 -5.37 18.32 -12.90
CA TYR A 79 -5.45 17.71 -11.59
C TYR A 79 -5.03 18.68 -10.49
N VAL A 80 -5.81 18.70 -9.40
CA VAL A 80 -5.59 19.50 -8.19
C VAL A 80 -5.92 18.68 -6.94
N LEU A 81 -5.35 19.08 -5.80
CA LEU A 81 -5.76 18.51 -4.51
C LEU A 81 -7.06 19.13 -4.01
N THR A 82 -7.95 18.27 -3.50
CA THR A 82 -9.10 18.69 -2.68
C THR A 82 -8.63 19.15 -1.30
N ASP A 83 -9.55 19.63 -0.46
CA ASP A 83 -9.25 19.91 0.95
C ASP A 83 -8.82 18.65 1.71
N LEU A 84 -9.36 17.48 1.36
CA LEU A 84 -8.94 16.21 1.96
C LEU A 84 -7.53 15.82 1.47
N GLY A 85 -7.25 16.00 0.17
CA GLY A 85 -5.92 15.79 -0.40
C GLY A 85 -4.85 16.69 0.24
N ARG A 86 -5.18 17.96 0.51
CA ARG A 86 -4.29 18.88 1.24
C ARG A 86 -3.99 18.40 2.67
N ARG A 87 -4.97 17.82 3.37
CA ARG A 87 -4.75 17.21 4.69
C ARG A 87 -3.87 15.97 4.61
N ALA A 88 -4.07 15.13 3.59
CA ALA A 88 -3.21 13.98 3.35
C ALA A 88 -1.75 14.40 3.14
N TYR A 89 -1.51 15.47 2.37
CA TYR A 89 -0.17 16.05 2.18
C TYR A 89 0.45 16.55 3.50
N GLN A 90 -0.33 17.21 4.36
CA GLN A 90 0.15 17.66 5.67
C GLN A 90 0.59 16.49 6.56
N LEU A 91 -0.20 15.41 6.60
CA LEU A 91 0.14 14.19 7.33
C LEU A 91 1.40 13.52 6.75
N LEU A 92 1.49 13.42 5.43
CA LEU A 92 2.68 12.91 4.74
C LEU A 92 3.95 13.67 5.17
N ARG A 93 3.90 15.01 5.13
CA ARG A 93 5.00 15.87 5.56
C ARG A 93 5.40 15.67 7.02
N GLN A 94 4.42 15.46 7.91
CA GLN A 94 4.66 15.19 9.33
C GLN A 94 5.36 13.84 9.54
N LEU A 95 4.91 12.79 8.85
CA LEU A 95 5.50 11.45 8.90
C LEU A 95 6.93 11.43 8.37
N GLU A 96 7.24 12.23 7.35
CA GLU A 96 8.59 12.34 6.76
C GLU A 96 9.55 13.17 7.63
N THR A 97 9.04 14.19 8.31
CA THR A 97 9.87 15.11 9.12
C THR A 97 10.06 14.62 10.56
N GLY A 98 9.15 13.78 11.07
CA GLY A 98 9.17 13.24 12.42
C GLY A 98 9.22 11.72 12.42
N GLY A 99 10.37 11.14 12.75
CA GLY A 99 10.43 9.75 13.19
C GLY A 99 9.57 9.57 14.44
N GLY A 100 8.39 8.97 14.29
CA GLY A 100 7.54 8.49 15.38
C GLY A 100 6.62 9.53 16.01
N GLY A 101 5.34 9.50 15.65
CA GLY A 101 4.29 10.21 16.37
C GLY A 101 3.03 10.38 15.54
N VAL A 102 2.13 9.38 15.58
CA VAL A 102 0.74 9.61 15.18
C VAL A 102 0.20 10.69 16.11
N PRO A 103 -0.35 11.82 15.61
CA PRO A 103 -0.95 12.81 16.47
C PRO A 103 -2.07 12.17 17.28
N ASP A 104 -2.09 12.48 18.57
CA ASP A 104 -3.06 12.06 19.57
C ASP A 104 -4.47 12.48 19.15
N VAL A 105 -5.17 11.66 18.37
CA VAL A 105 -6.59 11.83 18.05
C VAL A 105 -7.41 11.00 19.04
N VAL A 106 -8.10 11.75 19.92
CA VAL A 106 -9.13 11.34 20.89
C VAL A 106 -8.64 11.16 22.33
N SER A 107 -8.42 12.31 23.00
CA SER A 107 -8.80 12.45 24.41
C SER A 107 -10.31 12.66 24.48
N GLY A 108 -11.04 11.60 24.81
CA GLY A 108 -12.44 11.64 25.23
C GLY A 108 -12.55 11.08 26.64
N LYS A 109 -12.72 11.96 27.64
CA LYS A 109 -12.95 11.59 29.04
C LYS A 109 -14.23 10.76 29.21
N GLY A 110 -14.10 9.60 29.86
CA GLY A 110 -15.18 8.86 30.53
C GLY A 110 -14.53 7.89 31.52
N GLY A 111 -14.72 8.13 32.81
CA GLY A 111 -13.83 7.62 33.86
C GLY A 111 -14.18 6.26 34.48
N GLY A 112 -13.36 5.90 35.47
CA GLY A 112 -13.84 5.16 36.65
C GLY A 112 -13.36 3.71 36.82
N VAL A 113 -12.22 3.59 37.54
CA VAL A 113 -11.91 2.59 38.58
C VAL A 113 -11.64 1.13 38.17
N GLY A 114 -10.46 0.64 38.57
CA GLY A 114 -10.21 -0.79 38.77
C GLY A 114 -8.74 -1.17 38.83
N ARG A 115 -8.06 -0.90 39.96
CA ARG A 115 -6.77 -1.53 40.30
C ARG A 115 -7.06 -2.83 41.05
N VAL A 116 -6.60 -3.95 40.48
CA VAL A 116 -6.24 -5.25 41.10
C VAL A 116 -5.61 -6.05 39.95
N GLY A 117 -4.50 -6.77 40.02
CA GLY A 117 -3.62 -7.27 41.06
C GLY A 117 -2.82 -8.39 40.36
N GLU A 118 -1.53 -8.56 40.67
CA GLU A 118 -0.66 -9.59 40.07
C GLU A 118 -1.20 -11.01 40.32
N ALA A 119 -1.10 -11.90 39.32
CA ALA A 119 -0.49 -13.24 39.43
C ALA A 119 -0.78 -14.15 38.21
N GLY A 120 0.30 -14.70 37.63
CA GLY A 120 0.38 -16.11 37.20
C GLY A 120 -0.25 -16.53 35.86
N GLY A 121 0.59 -17.03 34.95
CA GLY A 121 0.15 -17.95 33.90
C GLY A 121 0.86 -17.78 32.58
N ARG A 122 1.87 -18.63 32.31
CA ARG A 122 2.50 -18.79 31.00
C ARG A 122 1.47 -19.35 30.02
N GLU A 123 1.31 -18.72 28.86
CA GLU A 123 0.95 -19.45 27.63
C GLU A 123 1.36 -18.65 26.37
N GLY A 124 2.36 -19.19 25.67
CA GLY A 124 2.55 -19.00 24.23
C GLY A 124 2.83 -17.60 23.71
N ALA A 125 3.98 -17.01 24.06
CA ALA A 125 4.61 -16.04 23.15
C ALA A 125 5.03 -16.79 21.87
N ARG A 126 4.08 -16.92 20.93
CA ARG A 126 4.37 -17.38 19.56
C ARG A 126 5.40 -16.41 19.02
N ALA A 127 6.61 -16.91 18.73
CA ALA A 127 7.65 -16.11 18.11
C ALA A 127 7.02 -15.35 16.95
N VAL A 128 7.06 -14.01 17.00
CA VAL A 128 6.64 -13.16 15.90
C VAL A 128 7.52 -13.59 14.73
N GLN A 129 6.98 -14.39 13.81
CA GLN A 129 7.68 -14.80 12.61
C GLN A 129 8.12 -13.52 11.92
N GLY A 130 9.43 -13.36 11.73
CA GLY A 130 9.95 -12.16 11.09
C GLY A 130 9.30 -11.97 9.72
N THR A 131 8.93 -10.75 9.37
CA THR A 131 8.34 -10.45 8.07
C THR A 131 9.37 -9.75 7.18
N VAL A 132 9.43 -10.15 5.91
CA VAL A 132 10.12 -9.41 4.86
C VAL A 132 9.06 -8.72 4.02
N VAL A 133 9.17 -7.39 3.89
CA VAL A 133 8.33 -6.61 2.99
C VAL A 133 9.13 -6.34 1.72
N ILE A 134 8.58 -6.69 0.56
CA ILE A 134 9.05 -6.21 -0.73
C ILE A 134 8.05 -5.16 -1.21
N SER A 135 8.56 -3.94 -1.41
CA SER A 135 7.80 -2.75 -1.78
C SER A 135 8.45 -1.99 -2.94
N ASP A 136 7.68 -1.13 -3.59
CA ASP A 136 8.12 -0.12 -4.57
C ASP A 136 8.89 -0.72 -5.75
N ARG A 137 8.36 -1.81 -6.33
CA ARG A 137 8.97 -2.51 -7.47
C ARG A 137 8.14 -2.35 -8.74
N LEU A 138 8.81 -1.95 -9.84
CA LEU A 138 8.21 -2.02 -11.17
C LEU A 138 7.90 -3.47 -11.57
N ARG A 139 8.83 -4.39 -11.30
CA ARG A 139 8.65 -5.82 -11.59
C ARG A 139 9.24 -6.66 -10.48
N LEU A 140 8.49 -7.67 -10.03
CA LEU A 140 8.91 -8.68 -9.08
C LEU A 140 8.62 -10.07 -9.66
N HIS A 141 9.62 -10.94 -9.61
CA HIS A 141 9.51 -12.34 -10.00
C HIS A 141 9.68 -13.19 -8.75
N LEU A 142 8.73 -14.09 -8.48
CA LEU A 142 8.75 -15.02 -7.36
C LEU A 142 8.90 -16.44 -7.91
N ASP A 143 10.13 -16.95 -7.87
CA ASP A 143 10.47 -18.33 -8.19
C ASP A 143 10.69 -19.17 -6.92
N ARG A 144 10.93 -20.47 -7.11
CA ARG A 144 11.18 -21.41 -6.02
C ARG A 144 12.36 -20.95 -5.15
N ASP A 145 13.49 -20.64 -5.78
CA ASP A 145 14.73 -20.29 -5.08
C ASP A 145 14.54 -19.06 -4.18
N PHE A 146 13.86 -18.04 -4.69
CA PHE A 146 13.53 -16.85 -3.92
C PHE A 146 12.68 -17.18 -2.70
N LEU A 147 11.59 -17.96 -2.85
CA LEU A 147 10.72 -18.31 -1.74
C LEU A 147 11.39 -19.26 -0.73
N GLU A 148 12.22 -20.19 -1.19
CA GLU A 148 13.01 -21.06 -0.32
C GLU A 148 14.02 -20.26 0.51
N SER A 149 14.64 -19.22 -0.08
CA SER A 149 15.52 -18.31 0.68
C SER A 149 14.79 -17.57 1.80
N VAL A 150 13.55 -17.12 1.54
CA VAL A 150 12.69 -16.49 2.56
C VAL A 150 12.32 -17.50 3.64
N LYS A 151 11.91 -18.70 3.25
CA LYS A 151 11.56 -19.80 4.17
C LYS A 151 12.73 -20.19 5.08
N ALA A 152 13.92 -20.35 4.51
CA ALA A 152 15.13 -20.73 5.24
C ALA A 152 15.51 -19.68 6.30
N SER A 153 15.16 -18.42 6.07
CA SER A 153 15.33 -17.35 7.07
C SER A 153 14.28 -17.36 8.19
N GLY A 154 13.31 -18.28 8.14
CA GLY A 154 12.19 -18.37 9.09
C GLY A 154 11.19 -17.22 8.96
N LYS A 155 11.22 -16.50 7.84
CA LYS A 155 10.40 -15.31 7.61
C LYS A 155 9.20 -15.58 6.70
N LYS A 156 8.24 -14.66 6.75
CA LYS A 156 7.11 -14.57 5.81
C LYS A 156 7.29 -13.38 4.87
N LEU A 157 6.77 -13.47 3.66
CA LEU A 157 6.83 -12.43 2.64
C LEU A 157 5.52 -11.64 2.58
N LEU A 158 5.63 -10.32 2.66
CA LEU A 158 4.58 -9.38 2.24
C LEU A 158 5.03 -8.71 0.94
N VAL A 159 4.20 -8.77 -0.09
CA VAL A 159 4.42 -8.06 -1.35
C VAL A 159 3.50 -6.84 -1.37
N ARG A 160 4.06 -5.64 -1.52
CA ARG A 160 3.33 -4.37 -1.53
C ARG A 160 3.80 -3.49 -2.69
N ASP A 161 2.95 -2.60 -3.18
CA ASP A 161 3.32 -1.56 -4.14
C ASP A 161 4.15 -2.09 -5.34
N VAL A 162 3.65 -3.15 -5.98
CA VAL A 162 4.31 -3.78 -7.14
C VAL A 162 3.48 -3.57 -8.40
N ILE A 163 4.08 -3.06 -9.47
CA ILE A 163 3.37 -2.89 -10.74
C ILE A 163 3.15 -4.28 -11.38
N ASP A 164 4.22 -5.00 -11.72
CA ASP A 164 4.16 -6.33 -12.32
C ASP A 164 4.69 -7.41 -11.36
N LEU A 165 3.81 -8.25 -10.81
CA LEU A 165 4.16 -9.45 -10.06
C LEU A 165 4.00 -10.70 -10.93
N THR A 166 5.05 -11.51 -11.06
CA THR A 166 4.97 -12.83 -11.70
C THR A 166 5.39 -13.91 -10.72
N ILE A 167 4.53 -14.89 -10.49
CA ILE A 167 4.83 -16.11 -9.75
C ILE A 167 5.15 -17.20 -10.77
N SER A 168 6.28 -17.85 -10.60
CA SER A 168 6.85 -18.80 -11.55
C SER A 168 6.21 -20.18 -11.48
N ASP A 169 6.33 -20.94 -12.58
CA ASP A 169 5.72 -22.25 -12.71
C ASP A 169 6.45 -23.37 -11.94
N ASP A 170 7.58 -23.09 -11.29
CA ASP A 170 8.28 -23.98 -10.39
C ASP A 170 7.83 -23.84 -8.92
N VAL A 171 7.00 -22.85 -8.60
CA VAL A 171 6.45 -22.62 -7.27
C VAL A 171 5.27 -23.55 -6.99
N ASP A 172 5.37 -24.35 -5.93
CA ASP A 172 4.29 -25.23 -5.48
C ASP A 172 3.37 -24.57 -4.42
N PRO A 173 2.11 -25.03 -4.28
CA PRO A 173 1.15 -24.43 -3.36
C PRO A 173 1.59 -24.45 -1.89
N ALA A 174 2.33 -25.47 -1.44
CA ALA A 174 2.77 -25.57 -0.06
C ALA A 174 3.83 -24.52 0.26
N LEU A 175 4.84 -24.39 -0.61
CA LEU A 175 5.87 -23.36 -0.50
C LEU A 175 5.26 -21.96 -0.55
N PHE A 176 4.38 -21.69 -1.52
CA PHE A 176 3.71 -20.39 -1.62
C PHE A 176 2.85 -20.08 -0.39
N GLY A 177 2.00 -21.02 0.02
CA GLY A 177 1.08 -20.83 1.14
C GLY A 177 1.80 -20.63 2.47
N GLU A 178 2.94 -21.30 2.65
CA GLU A 178 3.78 -21.13 3.82
C GLU A 178 4.57 -19.82 3.76
N THR A 179 5.08 -19.39 2.62
CA THR A 179 6.03 -18.26 2.57
C THR A 179 5.37 -16.92 2.35
N VAL A 180 4.39 -16.82 1.44
CA VAL A 180 3.72 -15.58 1.09
C VAL A 180 2.56 -15.36 2.04
N GLU A 181 2.57 -14.25 2.77
CA GLU A 181 1.53 -13.90 3.74
C GLU A 181 0.43 -13.04 3.09
N GLU A 182 0.84 -11.97 2.38
CA GLU A 182 -0.06 -11.00 1.74
C GLU A 182 0.56 -10.52 0.43
N ILE A 183 -0.30 -10.27 -0.56
CA ILE A 183 0.01 -9.52 -1.77
C ILE A 183 -0.97 -8.35 -1.83
N SER A 184 -0.47 -7.13 -1.67
CA SER A 184 -1.32 -5.93 -1.65
C SER A 184 -0.86 -4.86 -2.63
N ASP A 185 -1.79 -4.05 -3.15
CA ASP A 185 -1.47 -2.92 -4.04
C ASP A 185 -0.63 -3.36 -5.26
N VAL A 186 -1.15 -4.36 -6.01
CA VAL A 186 -0.48 -4.89 -7.22
C VAL A 186 -1.28 -4.58 -8.48
N ILE A 187 -0.64 -4.11 -9.55
CA ILE A 187 -1.36 -3.75 -10.79
C ILE A 187 -1.63 -5.00 -11.64
N SER A 188 -0.61 -5.81 -11.84
CA SER A 188 -0.68 -7.02 -12.66
C SER A 188 -0.04 -8.17 -11.91
N LEU A 189 -0.82 -9.23 -11.65
CA LEU A 189 -0.35 -10.47 -11.04
C LEU A 189 -0.52 -11.61 -12.04
N LYS A 190 0.58 -12.26 -12.40
CA LYS A 190 0.59 -13.50 -13.20
C LYS A 190 0.97 -14.67 -12.30
N ALA A 191 0.19 -15.75 -12.33
CA ALA A 191 0.47 -16.93 -11.51
C ALA A 191 0.09 -18.23 -12.23
N PRO A 192 0.67 -19.38 -11.84
CA PRO A 192 0.22 -20.70 -12.30
C PRO A 192 -1.19 -21.00 -11.78
N ARG A 193 -2.01 -21.70 -12.57
CA ARG A 193 -3.40 -22.06 -12.21
C ARG A 193 -3.51 -22.81 -10.89
N ARG A 194 -2.56 -23.70 -10.57
CA ARG A 194 -2.54 -24.44 -9.29
C ARG A 194 -2.44 -23.56 -8.05
N LEU A 195 -1.96 -22.32 -8.16
CA LEU A 195 -1.87 -21.38 -7.03
C LEU A 195 -3.14 -20.53 -6.86
N ARG A 196 -4.13 -20.66 -7.75
CA ARG A 196 -5.31 -19.78 -7.82
C ARG A 196 -5.97 -19.54 -6.48
N SER A 197 -6.31 -20.58 -5.73
CA SER A 197 -7.01 -20.43 -4.44
C SER A 197 -6.18 -19.65 -3.41
N LEU A 198 -4.87 -19.85 -3.39
CA LEU A 198 -3.97 -19.16 -2.46
C LEU A 198 -3.71 -17.72 -2.90
N VAL A 199 -3.56 -17.48 -4.20
CA VAL A 199 -3.40 -16.15 -4.77
C VAL A 199 -4.65 -15.32 -4.49
N GLU A 200 -5.84 -15.84 -4.76
CA GLU A 200 -7.11 -15.15 -4.47
C GLU A 200 -7.27 -14.87 -2.97
N LEU A 201 -6.91 -15.82 -2.11
CA LEU A 201 -7.01 -15.66 -0.65
C LEU A 201 -6.05 -14.61 -0.09
N LYS A 202 -4.83 -14.53 -0.62
CA LYS A 202 -3.75 -13.68 -0.09
C LYS A 202 -3.65 -12.33 -0.80
N SER A 203 -4.40 -12.14 -1.88
CA SER A 203 -4.39 -10.90 -2.66
C SER A 203 -5.40 -9.89 -2.12
N ARG A 204 -4.94 -8.66 -1.91
CA ARG A 204 -5.77 -7.51 -1.57
C ARG A 204 -5.48 -6.38 -2.55
N ASP A 205 -6.52 -5.80 -3.14
CA ASP A 205 -6.36 -4.67 -4.05
C ASP A 205 -5.38 -4.93 -5.21
N VAL A 206 -5.61 -6.03 -5.92
CA VAL A 206 -4.89 -6.37 -7.14
C VAL A 206 -5.75 -6.01 -8.35
N LEU A 207 -5.26 -5.14 -9.24
CA LEU A 207 -6.06 -4.64 -10.36
C LEU A 207 -6.39 -5.74 -11.38
N SER A 208 -5.42 -6.59 -11.70
CA SER A 208 -5.61 -7.70 -12.62
C SER A 208 -4.84 -8.93 -12.18
N ILE A 209 -5.50 -10.08 -12.21
CA ILE A 209 -4.90 -11.39 -11.97
C ILE A 209 -5.10 -12.24 -13.22
N SER A 210 -4.01 -12.79 -13.74
CA SER A 210 -4.04 -13.72 -14.87
C SER A 210 -3.37 -15.03 -14.52
N TYR A 211 -3.99 -16.13 -14.94
CA TYR A 211 -3.48 -17.46 -14.67
C TYR A 211 -2.93 -18.08 -15.95
N LEU A 212 -1.66 -18.48 -15.92
CA LEU A 212 -1.00 -19.15 -17.04
C LEU A 212 -1.51 -20.59 -17.13
N GLU A 213 -1.70 -21.10 -18.36
CA GLU A 213 -1.90 -22.52 -18.57
C GLU A 213 -0.63 -23.27 -18.15
N GLU A 214 -0.81 -24.38 -17.42
CA GLU A 214 0.31 -25.25 -17.08
C GLU A 214 0.95 -25.69 -18.39
N ALA A 215 2.27 -25.51 -18.53
CA ALA A 215 2.98 -26.09 -19.65
C ALA A 215 2.72 -27.59 -19.56
N SER A 216 1.89 -28.11 -20.48
CA SER A 216 1.67 -29.53 -20.61
C SER A 216 3.05 -30.15 -20.77
N GLY A 217 3.48 -30.88 -19.74
CA GLY A 217 4.69 -31.67 -19.81
C GLY A 217 4.61 -32.46 -21.09
N LYS A 218 5.47 -32.14 -22.06
CA LYS A 218 5.65 -32.99 -23.22
C LYS A 218 6.09 -34.35 -22.65
N PRO A 219 5.44 -35.46 -23.06
CA PRO A 219 5.87 -36.79 -22.67
C PRO A 219 7.31 -37.07 -23.12
#